data_AF-A0A293MN82-F1
#
_entry.id   AF-A0A293MN82-F1
#
_cell.length_a   1.000
_cell.length_b   1.000
_cell.length_c   1.000
_cell.angle_alpha   90.00
_cell.angle_beta   90.00
_cell.angle_gamma   90.00
#
_symmetry.space_group_name_H-M   'P 1'
#
loop_
_entity.id
_entity.type
_entity.pdbx_description
1 polymer ?
#
loop_
_entity_poly.entity_id
_entity_poly.type
_entity_poly.pdbx_seq_one_letter_code
_entity_poly.pdbx_strand_id
1 'polypeptide(L)'
;MHIGPAHNYRNSGMAKQAIRDAGYEIALGMMPRSIGPLTFVFTGTGNVSQGAQDIFLDLPCECVDPKDLPEVSEQGSMNKVYGTVVSRTCRKSPNKDVGISSSHPNAPLLSRLK
;
A
#
# COMPACT_ATOMS: atom_id res chain seq x y z
N MET A 1 -1.16 -7.13 -15.73
CA MET A 1 -0.45 -6.83 -14.47
C MET A 1 0.76 -7.72 -14.35
N HIS A 2 1.96 -7.17 -14.45
CA HIS A 2 3.20 -7.96 -14.36
C HIS A 2 4.27 -7.18 -13.59
N ILE A 3 4.75 -7.76 -12.49
CA ILE A 3 5.85 -7.22 -11.69
C ILE A 3 6.92 -8.32 -11.66
N GLY A 4 8.07 -8.05 -12.25
CA GLY A 4 9.21 -8.97 -12.24
C GLY A 4 9.90 -9.05 -10.86
N PRO A 5 10.72 -10.10 -10.63
CA PRO A 5 11.53 -10.20 -9.43
C PRO A 5 12.55 -9.05 -9.33
N ALA A 6 12.97 -8.71 -8.11
CA ALA A 6 13.77 -7.50 -7.84
C ALA A 6 15.07 -7.39 -8.68
N HIS A 7 15.74 -8.51 -8.97
CA HIS A 7 16.99 -8.52 -9.74
C HIS A 7 16.80 -8.20 -11.24
N ASN A 8 15.56 -8.16 -11.74
CA ASN A 8 15.28 -7.72 -13.11
C ASN A 8 15.32 -6.20 -13.26
N TYR A 9 15.30 -5.46 -12.15
CA TYR A 9 15.39 -4.00 -12.17
C TYR A 9 16.82 -3.55 -11.89
N ARG A 10 17.36 -2.70 -12.78
CA ARG A 10 18.72 -2.15 -12.62
C ARG A 10 18.84 -1.19 -11.43
N ASN A 11 17.74 -0.58 -11.04
CA ASN A 11 17.66 0.36 -9.91
C ASN A 11 16.23 0.42 -9.35
N SER A 12 16.08 1.01 -8.18
CA SER A 12 14.79 1.18 -7.50
C SER A 12 13.80 2.03 -8.30
N GLY A 13 14.26 2.99 -9.10
CA GLY A 13 13.39 3.81 -9.95
C GLY A 13 12.63 2.98 -11.00
N MET A 14 13.28 2.02 -11.64
CA MET A 14 12.63 1.08 -12.56
C MET A 14 11.61 0.19 -11.85
N ALA A 15 11.97 -0.31 -10.66
CA ALA A 15 11.05 -1.11 -9.85
C ALA A 15 9.80 -0.29 -9.48
N LYS A 16 9.97 0.95 -9.00
CA LYS A 16 8.87 1.87 -8.69
C LYS A 16 7.97 2.12 -9.90
N GLN A 17 8.54 2.28 -11.10
CA GLN A 17 7.74 2.47 -12.31
C GLN A 17 6.88 1.25 -12.64
N ALA A 18 7.45 0.04 -12.58
CA ALA A 18 6.69 -1.19 -12.81
C ALA A 18 5.55 -1.37 -11.77
N ILE A 19 5.79 -0.97 -10.52
CA ILE A 19 4.77 -0.96 -9.47
C ILE A 19 3.68 0.08 -9.76
N ARG A 20 4.02 1.29 -10.20
CA ARG A 20 3.03 2.30 -10.62
C ARG A 20 2.18 1.83 -11.79
N ASP A 21 2.78 1.23 -12.80
CA ASP A 21 2.07 0.70 -13.96
C ASP A 21 1.06 -0.38 -13.54
N ALA A 22 1.47 -1.29 -12.65
CA ALA A 22 0.56 -2.26 -12.02
C ALA A 22 -0.51 -1.57 -11.16
N GLY A 23 -0.14 -0.51 -10.42
CA GLY A 23 -1.07 0.28 -9.61
C GLY A 23 -2.17 0.95 -10.45
N TYR A 24 -1.86 1.43 -11.64
CA TYR A 24 -2.86 1.95 -12.57
C TYR A 24 -3.85 0.87 -13.01
N GLU A 25 -3.37 -0.33 -13.34
CA GLU A 25 -4.26 -1.46 -13.68
C GLU A 25 -5.17 -1.85 -12.51
N ILE A 26 -4.63 -1.85 -11.27
CA ILE A 26 -5.43 -2.10 -10.05
C ILE A 26 -6.52 -1.02 -9.92
N ALA A 27 -6.16 0.25 -10.03
CA ALA A 27 -7.11 1.37 -9.90
C ALA A 27 -8.23 1.32 -10.95
N LEU A 28 -7.94 0.80 -12.15
CA LEU A 28 -8.90 0.57 -13.22
C LEU A 28 -9.78 -0.69 -13.02
N GLY A 29 -9.60 -1.41 -11.91
CA GLY A 29 -10.36 -2.62 -11.60
C GLY A 29 -9.99 -3.82 -12.46
N MET A 30 -8.76 -3.85 -13.00
CA MET A 30 -8.25 -4.96 -13.81
C MET A 30 -7.77 -6.15 -12.97
N MET A 31 -7.99 -6.13 -11.65
CA MET A 31 -7.66 -7.22 -10.75
C MET A 31 -8.66 -8.39 -10.92
N PRO A 32 -8.20 -9.65 -11.01
CA PRO A 32 -9.09 -10.81 -11.09
C PRO A 32 -10.00 -10.92 -9.86
N ARG A 33 -11.32 -11.04 -10.07
CA ARG A 33 -12.33 -11.12 -8.99
C ARG A 33 -12.11 -12.28 -8.01
N SER A 34 -11.40 -13.32 -8.42
CA SER A 34 -11.10 -14.48 -7.57
C SER A 34 -10.07 -14.22 -6.46
N ILE A 35 -9.30 -13.13 -6.52
CA ILE A 35 -8.29 -12.79 -5.51
C ILE A 35 -8.92 -12.12 -4.28
N GLY A 36 -10.05 -11.43 -4.46
CA GLY A 36 -10.66 -10.60 -3.41
C GLY A 36 -9.79 -9.38 -3.03
N PRO A 37 -10.10 -8.72 -1.91
CA PRO A 37 -9.32 -7.59 -1.41
C PRO A 37 -7.90 -8.02 -1.03
N LEU A 38 -6.89 -7.32 -1.56
CA LEU A 38 -5.49 -7.65 -1.34
C LEU A 38 -4.88 -6.84 -0.20
N THR A 39 -4.32 -7.51 0.80
CA THR A 39 -3.69 -6.91 1.98
C THR A 39 -2.20 -7.24 2.05
N PHE A 40 -1.38 -6.23 2.33
CA PHE A 40 0.05 -6.31 2.61
C PHE A 40 0.31 -6.05 4.09
N VAL A 41 1.09 -6.93 4.72
CA VAL A 41 1.43 -6.82 6.15
C VAL A 41 2.93 -6.65 6.30
N PHE A 42 3.34 -5.53 6.89
CA PHE A 42 4.73 -5.24 7.22
C PHE A 42 4.98 -5.57 8.70
N THR A 43 5.75 -6.62 8.98
CA THR A 43 5.94 -7.16 10.35
C THR A 43 7.05 -6.47 11.16
N GLY A 44 7.40 -5.23 10.81
CA GLY A 44 8.41 -4.46 11.53
C GLY A 44 8.60 -3.06 10.99
N THR A 45 9.50 -2.30 11.61
CA THR A 45 9.76 -0.88 11.30
C THR A 45 11.23 -0.59 10.95
N GLY A 46 12.05 -1.63 10.77
CA GLY A 46 13.45 -1.48 10.36
C GLY A 46 13.61 -1.02 8.90
N ASN A 47 14.85 -0.76 8.49
CA ASN A 47 15.19 -0.18 7.18
C ASN A 47 14.62 -0.97 5.98
N VAL A 48 14.59 -2.30 6.06
CA VAL A 48 14.02 -3.14 5.00
C VAL A 48 12.52 -2.93 4.88
N SER A 49 11.81 -2.86 6.01
CA SER A 49 10.38 -2.61 6.04
C SER A 49 10.05 -1.21 5.53
N GLN A 50 10.87 -0.21 5.88
CA GLN A 50 10.72 1.16 5.37
C GLN A 50 10.90 1.21 3.85
N GLY A 51 11.90 0.50 3.29
CA GLY A 51 12.09 0.39 1.85
C GLY A 51 10.90 -0.30 1.16
N ALA A 52 10.35 -1.35 1.76
CA ALA A 52 9.16 -2.02 1.23
C ALA A 52 7.91 -1.13 1.28
N GLN A 53 7.74 -0.35 2.37
CA GLN A 53 6.66 0.62 2.50
C GLN A 53 6.80 1.77 1.49
N ASP A 54 8.01 2.25 1.21
CA ASP A 54 8.26 3.29 0.20
C ASP A 54 7.85 2.84 -1.22
N ILE A 55 8.10 1.56 -1.57
CA ILE A 55 7.61 0.99 -2.83
C ILE A 55 6.10 0.78 -2.80
N PHE A 56 5.53 0.40 -1.65
CA PHE A 56 4.09 0.15 -1.51
C PHE A 56 3.24 1.41 -1.75
N LEU A 57 3.76 2.59 -1.43
CA LEU A 57 3.09 3.87 -1.68
C LEU A 57 2.89 4.20 -3.16
N ASP A 58 3.61 3.52 -4.07
CA ASP A 58 3.40 3.65 -5.52
C ASP A 58 2.16 2.87 -6.02
N LEU A 59 1.53 2.05 -5.16
CA LEU A 59 0.25 1.39 -5.44
C LEU A 59 -0.94 2.27 -4.97
N PRO A 60 -2.15 2.08 -5.52
CA PRO A 60 -3.36 2.66 -4.95
C PRO A 60 -3.64 1.97 -3.60
N CYS A 61 -3.08 2.50 -2.52
CA CYS A 61 -3.10 1.84 -1.22
C CYS A 61 -3.84 2.61 -0.12
N GLU A 62 -4.40 1.87 0.83
CA GLU A 62 -4.97 2.40 2.07
C GLU A 62 -4.33 1.72 3.28
N CYS A 63 -3.84 2.52 4.22
CA CYS A 63 -3.32 2.02 5.49
C CYS A 63 -4.46 1.78 6.47
N VAL A 64 -4.57 0.56 6.98
CA VAL A 64 -5.60 0.15 7.95
C VAL A 64 -4.95 -0.39 9.21
N ASP A 65 -5.65 -0.28 10.34
CA ASP A 65 -5.18 -0.93 11.56
C ASP A 65 -5.29 -2.46 11.42
N PRO A 66 -4.38 -3.25 12.04
CA PRO A 66 -4.43 -4.70 11.98
C PRO A 66 -5.77 -5.30 12.45
N LYS A 67 -6.50 -4.56 13.29
CA LYS A 67 -7.79 -4.96 13.85
C LYS A 67 -8.94 -4.87 12.83
N ASP A 68 -8.78 -4.04 11.80
CA ASP A 68 -9.81 -3.77 10.78
C ASP A 68 -9.60 -4.68 9.55
N LEU A 69 -8.54 -5.49 9.53
CA LEU A 69 -8.29 -6.48 8.48
C LEU A 69 -9.43 -7.47 8.22
N PRO A 70 -10.16 -7.97 9.23
CA PRO A 70 -11.33 -8.83 9.00
C PRO A 70 -12.40 -8.11 8.18
N GLU A 71 -12.69 -6.85 8.49
CA GLU A 71 -13.66 -6.04 7.75
C GLU A 71 -13.19 -5.81 6.30
N VAL A 72 -11.89 -5.52 6.12
CA VAL A 72 -11.27 -5.40 4.79
C VAL A 72 -11.41 -6.68 3.96
N SER A 73 -11.29 -7.86 4.57
CA SER A 73 -11.44 -9.12 3.82
C SER A 73 -12.85 -9.34 3.29
N GLU A 74 -13.87 -8.84 3.99
CA GLU A 74 -15.27 -9.05 3.64
C GLU A 74 -15.81 -7.96 2.72
N GLN A 75 -15.42 -6.70 2.96
CA GLN A 75 -16.00 -5.51 2.32
C GLN A 75 -14.98 -4.68 1.53
N GLY A 76 -13.73 -5.12 1.48
CA GLY A 76 -12.67 -4.39 0.81
C GLY A 76 -12.93 -4.21 -0.69
N SER A 77 -12.44 -3.09 -1.22
CA SER A 77 -12.48 -2.83 -2.65
C SER A 77 -11.31 -3.52 -3.36
N MET A 78 -11.55 -4.00 -4.58
CA MET A 78 -10.51 -4.59 -5.43
C MET A 78 -9.72 -3.56 -6.25
N ASN A 79 -10.14 -2.29 -6.22
CA ASN A 79 -9.50 -1.22 -6.98
C ASN A 79 -8.36 -0.54 -6.19
N LYS A 80 -8.06 -1.07 -5.01
CA LYS A 80 -6.98 -0.62 -4.13
C LYS A 80 -6.43 -1.79 -3.34
N VAL A 81 -5.27 -1.59 -2.75
CA VAL A 81 -4.61 -2.55 -1.86
C VAL A 81 -4.59 -2.00 -0.45
N TYR A 82 -4.62 -2.90 0.53
CA TYR A 82 -4.62 -2.53 1.94
C TYR A 82 -3.25 -2.80 2.55
N GLY A 83 -2.79 -1.92 3.41
CA GLY A 83 -1.49 -2.03 4.06
C GLY A 83 -1.64 -1.94 5.57
N THR A 84 -0.89 -2.74 6.32
CA THR A 84 -0.77 -2.54 7.76
C THR A 84 0.64 -2.84 8.25
N VAL A 85 1.08 -2.12 9.29
CA VAL A 85 2.38 -2.34 9.92
C VAL A 85 2.15 -2.92 11.31
N VAL A 86 2.65 -4.13 11.54
CA VAL A 86 2.55 -4.83 12.82
C VAL A 86 3.88 -4.69 13.56
N SER A 87 3.85 -3.99 14.70
CA SER A 87 5.00 -3.88 15.60
C SER A 87 4.75 -4.66 16.90
N ARG A 88 5.82 -5.18 17.53
CA ARG A 88 5.78 -5.85 18.84
C ARG A 88 5.16 -5.01 19.95
N THR A 89 5.18 -3.69 19.79
CA THR A 89 4.55 -2.73 20.72
C THR A 89 3.08 -2.43 20.40
N CYS A 90 2.37 -3.30 19.67
CA CYS A 90 0.92 -3.16 19.45
C CYS A 90 0.12 -3.42 20.76
N ARG A 91 0.36 -2.57 21.75
CA ARG A 91 -0.49 -2.28 22.90
C ARG A 91 -1.43 -1.17 22.44
N LYS A 92 -2.74 -1.41 22.51
CA LYS A 92 -3.80 -0.50 22.03
C LYS A 92 -3.44 0.97 22.26
N SER A 93 -3.22 1.73 21.19
CA SER A 93 -3.37 3.19 21.24
C SER A 93 -4.72 3.53 20.61
N PRO A 94 -5.58 4.29 21.30
CA PRO A 94 -6.70 4.91 20.65
C PRO A 94 -6.12 5.99 19.73
N ASN A 95 -6.55 5.97 18.47
CA ASN A 95 -6.50 7.10 17.55
C ASN A 95 -5.13 7.82 17.45
N LYS A 96 -4.27 7.34 16.54
CA LYS A 96 -3.21 8.19 15.98
C LYS A 96 -3.15 7.94 14.49
N ASP A 97 -3.47 8.99 13.74
CA ASP A 97 -3.10 9.13 12.34
C ASP A 97 -1.63 8.69 12.18
N VAL A 98 -1.42 7.51 11.60
CA VAL A 98 -0.11 7.14 11.06
C VAL A 98 0.05 7.97 9.80
N GLY A 99 0.33 9.26 10.03
CA GLY A 99 0.85 10.17 9.03
C GLY A 99 2.26 9.71 8.70
N ILE A 100 2.38 8.92 7.64
CA ILE A 100 3.65 8.77 6.94
C ILE A 100 3.93 10.15 6.34
N SER A 101 4.96 10.83 6.85
CA SER A 101 5.34 12.18 6.46
C SER A 101 5.44 12.31 4.94
N SER A 102 4.43 12.95 4.34
CA SER A 102 4.41 13.31 2.92
C SER A 102 5.24 14.55 2.67
N SER A 103 6.56 14.43 2.77
CA SER A 103 7.49 15.45 2.30
C SER A 103 7.93 15.16 0.85
N HIS A 104 7.01 15.11 -0.11
CA HIS A 104 7.32 15.24 -1.54
C HIS A 104 6.18 15.99 -2.29
N PRO A 105 6.50 16.95 -3.19
CA PRO A 105 5.59 18.03 -3.61
C PRO A 105 4.62 17.72 -4.75
N ASN A 106 4.29 16.45 -5.06
CA ASN A 106 3.36 16.13 -6.15
C ASN A 106 2.41 14.98 -5.79
N ALA A 107 1.35 15.31 -5.06
CA ALA A 107 0.13 14.52 -5.01
C ALA A 107 -0.99 15.32 -5.72
N PRO A 108 -1.75 14.75 -6.65
CA PRO A 108 -2.83 15.46 -7.32
C PRO A 108 -3.93 15.80 -6.31
N LEU A 109 -4.28 17.10 -6.27
CA LEU A 109 -5.33 17.71 -5.44
C LEU A 109 -6.71 17.14 -5.78
N LEU A 110 -7.11 16.04 -5.13
CA LEU A 110 -8.45 15.47 -5.25
C LEU A 110 -9.15 15.32 -3.88
N SER A 111 -9.11 16.37 -3.05
CA SER A 111 -9.93 16.40 -1.83
C SER A 111 -10.36 17.80 -1.32
N ARG A 112 -10.41 18.83 -2.18
CA ARG A 112 -10.97 20.16 -1.81
C ARG A 112 -12.19 20.58 -2.63
N LEU A 113 -13.16 19.68 -2.80
CA LEU A 113 -14.52 20.05 -3.16
C LEU A 113 -15.51 19.21 -2.37
N LYS A 114 -15.80 19.67 -1.16
CA LYS A 114 -17.11 19.63 -0.50
C LYS A 114 -17.12 20.73 0.55
#